data_AF-A0A6J1Y1M1-F1
#
_entry.id   AF-A0A6J1Y1M1-F1
#
_cell.length_a   1.000
_cell.length_b   1.000
_cell.length_c   1.000
_cell.angle_alpha   90.00
_cell.angle_beta   90.00
_cell.angle_gamma   90.00
#
_symmetry.space_group_name_H-M   'P 1'
#
loop_
_entity.id
_entity.type
_entity.pdbx_description
1 polymer ?
#
loop_
_entity_poly.entity_id
_entity_poly.type
_entity_poly.pdbx_seq_one_letter_code
_entity_poly.pdbx_strand_id
1 'polypeptide(L)'
;MGTTSHILLHIKLAWPSSPILIMAPGEKIKAKIKKNLPVTGPQAPTIKELMRWYCLNTNTHGCRRIVVSRGRLRRLLWVLFTLTAVALIFWHCALLISSFYTVSVSIKVHFQKLDFPAVTICNINPYKYSAVRDLLADLEQETRTALKNLYGFPENKSRKRREAESWTSAWEGTRPKFLKLVPLLAFSQDETSKARDFLTGRKRKVSGSIIHKASDVMHVHESKEVVGFQLCSNDTSKCAVYTFSSGVNAIQEWYKLHYMNIMAQVPLEKKINMSYSAEELLVTCFFDGMSCDARNFTLFHHPMYGNCYTFNNRENETILSTSMGGSEYGLQVILYINEEEYNPFLVSSTGAKVIVHRQDEYPFIEDIGTEIETAMATSIGMHLICLHSCFQTKMVEKCGCAQYSQPLPPAANYCNYQQHPNWMYCYYQLHQAFVREELGCQSVCREACSFKEWTLTTSLAQWPSEVSEKWLLPVLTWDQGQQIKKKLNKTDLAKLLIFYKDLNQRSIMESPANSIEMLLSNFGGQLGLWMSCSVVCVIEIIEVFFIDSFSIIARRQWHKAKEWWARRHAPPGPQGQDNLGLDIDDDLPTFTSALRLPPAPGTEVPGTPPPRYNTLRLERAFSDQLTDTQMPAES
;
A
#
# COMPACT_ATOMS: atom_id res chain seq x y z
N MET A 1 -23.25 -46.59 -13.78
CA MET A 1 -24.44 -45.97 -13.16
C MET A 1 -23.96 -44.63 -12.63
N GLY A 2 -24.40 -43.44 -13.07
CA GLY A 2 -25.67 -43.06 -13.73
C GLY A 2 -26.51 -42.25 -12.72
N THR A 3 -27.12 -41.10 -13.05
CA THR A 3 -27.20 -40.39 -14.34
C THR A 3 -27.78 -38.97 -14.12
N THR A 4 -27.40 -37.98 -14.96
CA THR A 4 -28.14 -36.71 -15.25
C THR A 4 -28.44 -35.73 -14.10
N SER A 5 -28.61 -34.40 -14.30
CA SER A 5 -28.36 -33.53 -15.46
C SER A 5 -28.23 -32.06 -15.03
N HIS A 6 -27.42 -31.28 -15.74
CA HIS A 6 -27.56 -29.82 -15.83
C HIS A 6 -27.92 -29.46 -17.28
N ILE A 7 -28.85 -28.53 -17.47
CA ILE A 7 -29.29 -28.07 -18.80
C ILE A 7 -28.50 -26.81 -19.17
N LEU A 8 -27.85 -26.83 -20.34
CA LEU A 8 -27.30 -25.65 -20.99
C LEU A 8 -27.75 -25.67 -22.47
N LEU A 9 -28.19 -24.52 -23.00
CA LEU A 9 -28.82 -24.46 -24.31
C LEU A 9 -27.80 -24.59 -25.46
N HIS A 10 -28.15 -25.37 -26.49
CA HIS A 10 -27.40 -25.43 -27.74
C HIS A 10 -27.74 -24.24 -28.66
N ILE A 11 -26.70 -23.58 -29.17
CA ILE A 11 -26.73 -22.99 -30.52
C ILE A 11 -25.57 -23.62 -31.30
N LYS A 12 -25.88 -24.24 -32.44
CA LYS A 12 -24.88 -24.81 -33.37
C LYS A 12 -24.62 -23.83 -34.51
N LEU A 13 -23.36 -23.53 -34.78
CA LEU A 13 -22.89 -23.10 -36.10
C LEU A 13 -21.81 -24.08 -36.55
N ALA A 14 -21.97 -24.63 -37.75
CA ALA A 14 -21.11 -25.70 -38.26
C ALA A 14 -19.92 -25.14 -39.05
N TRP A 15 -18.75 -25.77 -38.91
CA TRP A 15 -17.54 -25.51 -39.69
C TRP A 15 -17.01 -26.84 -40.25
N PRO A 16 -16.90 -27.01 -41.59
CA PRO A 16 -16.26 -28.18 -42.19
C PRO A 16 -14.74 -27.97 -42.36
N SER A 17 -13.97 -28.52 -41.43
CA SER A 17 -12.70 -29.26 -41.64
C SER A 17 -11.73 -28.85 -42.77
N SER A 18 -10.49 -28.48 -42.40
CA SER A 18 -9.24 -28.86 -43.10
C SER A 18 -8.03 -28.75 -42.15
N PRO A 19 -6.92 -29.48 -42.38
CA PRO A 19 -5.96 -29.84 -41.31
C PRO A 19 -4.73 -28.93 -41.15
N ILE A 20 -4.01 -29.18 -40.04
CA ILE A 20 -2.79 -28.52 -39.54
C ILE A 20 -1.55 -28.86 -40.40
N LEU A 21 -0.60 -27.92 -40.51
CA LEU A 21 0.81 -28.27 -40.74
C LEU A 21 1.79 -27.39 -39.93
N ILE A 22 2.93 -27.99 -39.58
CA ILE A 22 3.96 -27.52 -38.64
C ILE A 22 4.90 -26.49 -39.30
N MET A 23 5.44 -25.55 -38.50
CA MET A 23 6.52 -24.64 -38.91
C MET A 23 7.91 -25.28 -38.80
N ALA A 24 8.73 -25.13 -39.83
CA ALA A 24 10.16 -25.44 -39.87
C ALA A 24 10.90 -24.39 -40.74
N PRO A 25 12.24 -24.26 -40.67
CA PRO A 25 12.90 -22.95 -40.75
C PRO A 25 13.25 -22.46 -42.17
N GLY A 26 13.59 -21.17 -42.25
CA GLY A 26 13.62 -20.42 -43.52
C GLY A 26 14.78 -20.72 -44.47
N GLU A 27 14.44 -21.13 -45.69
CA GLU A 27 15.28 -20.88 -46.88
C GLU A 27 15.16 -19.42 -47.34
N LYS A 28 16.25 -18.90 -47.95
CA LYS A 28 16.26 -17.56 -48.56
C LYS A 28 15.29 -17.49 -49.73
N ILE A 29 14.28 -16.62 -49.64
CA ILE A 29 13.26 -16.44 -50.68
C ILE A 29 13.93 -16.00 -52.00
N LYS A 30 13.97 -16.93 -52.96
CA LYS A 30 14.51 -16.75 -54.31
C LYS A 30 13.73 -15.65 -55.05
N ALA A 31 14.38 -14.97 -56.00
CA ALA A 31 13.92 -13.72 -56.63
C ALA A 31 12.60 -13.77 -57.45
N LYS A 32 11.82 -14.87 -57.39
CA LYS A 32 10.49 -14.99 -58.00
C LYS A 32 9.35 -14.38 -57.16
N ILE A 33 9.45 -14.30 -55.83
CA ILE A 33 8.36 -13.75 -54.99
C ILE A 33 8.29 -12.21 -55.03
N LYS A 34 9.35 -11.52 -55.49
CA LYS A 34 9.33 -10.07 -55.73
C LYS A 34 8.39 -9.64 -56.88
N LYS A 35 7.71 -10.56 -57.56
CA LYS A 35 6.89 -10.27 -58.76
C LYS A 35 5.40 -9.99 -58.49
N ASN A 36 4.88 -10.29 -57.30
CA ASN A 36 3.45 -10.12 -56.94
C ASN A 36 3.20 -9.05 -55.85
N LEU A 37 4.09 -8.05 -55.71
CA LEU A 37 3.85 -6.83 -54.92
C LEU A 37 4.09 -5.59 -55.80
N PRO A 38 3.04 -4.96 -56.36
CA PRO A 38 3.17 -4.02 -57.48
C PRO A 38 3.41 -2.56 -57.06
N VAL A 39 4.50 -2.27 -56.33
CA VAL A 39 4.97 -0.88 -56.10
C VAL A 39 6.50 -0.77 -56.20
N THR A 40 7.06 -0.96 -57.40
CA THR A 40 8.37 -0.38 -57.79
C THR A 40 8.54 -0.43 -59.32
N GLY A 41 7.93 0.53 -60.00
CA GLY A 41 7.99 0.71 -61.46
C GLY A 41 7.42 2.09 -61.86
N PRO A 42 7.54 2.51 -63.12
CA PRO A 42 7.15 3.85 -63.57
C PRO A 42 5.63 4.14 -63.56
N GLN A 43 4.80 3.17 -63.17
CA GLN A 43 3.36 3.30 -62.94
C GLN A 43 2.98 3.07 -61.46
N ALA A 44 3.95 3.05 -60.55
CA ALA A 44 3.66 3.15 -59.12
C ALA A 44 2.98 4.52 -58.86
N PRO A 45 1.76 4.57 -58.29
CA PRO A 45 1.09 5.85 -58.04
C PRO A 45 1.95 6.69 -57.10
N THR A 46 2.25 7.92 -57.50
CA THR A 46 3.04 8.84 -56.70
C THR A 46 2.36 9.04 -55.34
N ILE A 47 3.10 9.25 -54.25
CA ILE A 47 2.51 9.50 -52.91
C ILE A 47 1.43 10.61 -52.97
N LYS A 48 1.65 11.63 -53.82
CA LYS A 48 0.71 12.71 -54.13
C LYS A 48 -0.61 12.23 -54.78
N GLU A 49 -0.55 11.22 -55.62
CA GLU A 49 -1.71 10.63 -56.32
C GLU A 49 -2.46 9.67 -55.42
N LEU A 50 -1.76 8.85 -54.65
CA LEU A 50 -2.34 7.99 -53.61
C LEU A 50 -3.06 8.83 -52.54
N MET A 51 -2.43 9.91 -52.05
CA MET A 51 -3.07 10.86 -51.14
C MET A 51 -4.27 11.56 -51.79
N ARG A 52 -4.21 11.91 -53.08
CA ARG A 52 -5.35 12.52 -53.80
C ARG A 52 -6.52 11.54 -53.92
N TRP A 53 -6.25 10.27 -54.22
CA TRP A 53 -7.26 9.20 -54.27
C TRP A 53 -7.87 8.97 -52.88
N TYR A 54 -7.05 8.85 -51.83
CA TYR A 54 -7.51 8.70 -50.46
C TYR A 54 -8.41 9.87 -50.03
N CYS A 55 -7.98 11.11 -50.26
CA CYS A 55 -8.76 12.30 -49.93
C CYS A 55 -10.07 12.45 -50.74
N LEU A 56 -10.24 11.74 -51.86
CA LEU A 56 -11.50 11.72 -52.63
C LEU A 56 -12.45 10.59 -52.19
N ASN A 57 -11.90 9.44 -51.80
CA ASN A 57 -12.66 8.24 -51.43
C ASN A 57 -12.88 8.08 -49.92
N THR A 58 -12.20 8.86 -49.08
CA THR A 58 -12.43 8.91 -47.63
C THR A 58 -13.78 9.56 -47.30
N ASN A 59 -14.41 9.07 -46.22
CA ASN A 59 -15.59 9.70 -45.61
C ASN A 59 -15.23 10.97 -44.80
N THR A 60 -13.95 11.35 -44.69
CA THR A 60 -13.53 12.56 -43.97
C THR A 60 -13.71 13.81 -44.83
N HIS A 61 -14.89 14.42 -44.75
CA HIS A 61 -15.38 15.54 -45.59
C HIS A 61 -14.33 16.66 -45.83
N GLY A 62 -13.59 17.05 -44.81
CA GLY A 62 -12.57 18.10 -44.91
C GLY A 62 -11.43 17.77 -45.88
N CYS A 63 -10.95 16.52 -45.88
CA CYS A 63 -9.91 16.05 -46.82
C CYS A 63 -10.37 16.18 -48.28
N ARG A 64 -11.64 15.84 -48.54
CA ARG A 64 -12.28 15.96 -49.85
C ARG A 64 -12.46 17.42 -50.27
N ARG A 65 -12.92 18.29 -49.38
CA ARG A 65 -13.07 19.75 -49.65
C ARG A 65 -11.73 20.44 -49.95
N ILE A 66 -10.63 20.04 -49.33
CA ILE A 66 -9.27 20.54 -49.66
C ILE A 66 -8.90 20.22 -51.11
N VAL A 67 -9.12 18.98 -51.57
CA VAL A 67 -8.78 18.56 -52.94
C VAL A 67 -9.71 19.20 -53.97
N VAL A 68 -11.02 19.24 -53.72
CA VAL A 68 -12.05 19.68 -54.68
C VAL A 68 -12.16 21.21 -54.80
N SER A 69 -11.78 21.97 -53.77
CA SER A 69 -11.88 23.44 -53.78
C SER A 69 -11.02 24.11 -54.88
N ARG A 70 -11.67 24.93 -55.72
CA ARG A 70 -11.05 25.62 -56.86
C ARG A 70 -10.34 26.94 -56.49
N GLY A 71 -10.72 27.59 -55.39
CA GLY A 71 -10.16 28.89 -54.96
C GLY A 71 -9.09 28.77 -53.87
N ARG A 72 -7.98 29.52 -54.00
CA ARG A 72 -6.84 29.47 -53.05
C ARG A 72 -7.25 29.76 -51.60
N LEU A 73 -8.02 30.82 -51.37
CA LEU A 73 -8.50 31.19 -50.02
C LEU A 73 -9.40 30.11 -49.41
N ARG A 74 -10.36 29.60 -50.19
CA ARG A 74 -11.27 28.52 -49.77
C ARG A 74 -10.51 27.24 -49.42
N ARG A 75 -9.46 26.90 -50.17
CA ARG A 75 -8.57 25.77 -49.84
C ARG A 75 -7.79 26.02 -48.53
N LEU A 76 -7.24 27.21 -48.31
CA LEU A 76 -6.50 27.54 -47.09
C LEU A 76 -7.40 27.47 -45.84
N LEU A 77 -8.65 27.94 -45.92
CA LEU A 77 -9.62 27.81 -44.84
C LEU A 77 -9.92 26.34 -44.50
N TRP A 78 -10.18 25.50 -45.51
CA TRP A 78 -10.41 24.06 -45.30
C TRP A 78 -9.17 23.31 -44.77
N VAL A 79 -7.95 23.71 -45.15
CA VAL A 79 -6.70 23.20 -44.56
C VAL A 79 -6.57 23.63 -43.09
N LEU A 80 -6.90 24.87 -42.75
CA LEU A 80 -6.85 25.36 -41.37
C LEU A 80 -7.86 24.62 -40.48
N PHE A 81 -9.14 24.56 -40.88
CA PHE A 81 -10.18 23.89 -40.08
C PHE A 81 -9.90 22.40 -39.84
N THR A 82 -9.39 21.68 -40.85
CA THR A 82 -9.03 20.26 -40.68
C THR A 82 -7.80 20.08 -39.79
N LEU A 83 -6.78 20.93 -39.90
CA LEU A 83 -5.62 20.88 -39.02
C LEU A 83 -5.99 21.20 -37.57
N THR A 84 -6.87 22.18 -37.34
CA THR A 84 -7.43 22.47 -35.99
C THR A 84 -8.23 21.29 -35.44
N ALA A 85 -9.10 20.67 -36.24
CA ALA A 85 -9.86 19.49 -35.81
C ALA A 85 -8.92 18.31 -35.44
N VAL A 86 -7.89 18.05 -36.24
CA VAL A 86 -6.87 17.01 -35.95
C VAL A 86 -6.07 17.34 -34.68
N ALA A 87 -5.69 18.60 -34.46
CA ALA A 87 -5.02 19.02 -33.22
C ALA A 87 -5.91 18.83 -31.98
N LEU A 88 -7.21 19.16 -32.09
CA LEU A 88 -8.19 18.95 -31.01
C LEU A 88 -8.44 17.46 -30.74
N ILE A 89 -8.46 16.59 -31.76
CA ILE A 89 -8.49 15.14 -31.57
C ILE A 89 -7.29 14.69 -30.74
N PHE A 90 -6.07 15.04 -31.13
CA PHE A 90 -4.87 14.62 -30.39
C PHE A 90 -4.85 15.15 -28.95
N TRP A 91 -5.30 16.39 -28.74
CA TRP A 91 -5.47 16.98 -27.41
C TRP A 91 -6.49 16.20 -26.55
N HIS A 92 -7.69 15.93 -27.07
CA HIS A 92 -8.71 15.16 -26.34
C HIS A 92 -8.30 13.70 -26.13
N CYS A 93 -7.57 13.09 -27.06
CA CYS A 93 -7.00 11.74 -26.88
C CYS A 93 -5.96 11.73 -25.75
N ALA A 94 -5.08 12.74 -25.67
CA ALA A 94 -4.12 12.87 -24.59
C ALA A 94 -4.80 13.08 -23.22
N LEU A 95 -5.86 13.90 -23.16
CA LEU A 95 -6.67 14.06 -21.95
C LEU A 95 -7.39 12.76 -21.54
N LEU A 96 -7.95 12.01 -22.49
CA LEU A 96 -8.57 10.70 -22.22
C LEU A 96 -7.55 9.66 -21.73
N ILE A 97 -6.33 9.65 -22.28
CA ILE A 97 -5.25 8.78 -21.80
C ILE A 97 -4.81 9.19 -20.39
N SER A 98 -4.69 10.48 -20.10
CA SER A 98 -4.39 10.97 -18.75
C SER A 98 -5.47 10.54 -17.74
N SER A 99 -6.75 10.69 -18.13
CA SER A 99 -7.90 10.24 -17.33
C SER A 99 -8.07 8.71 -17.26
N PHE A 100 -7.36 7.92 -18.06
CA PHE A 100 -7.36 6.46 -17.92
C PHE A 100 -6.49 6.01 -16.74
N TYR A 101 -5.39 6.72 -16.48
CA TYR A 101 -4.48 6.44 -15.36
C TYR A 101 -4.96 7.01 -14.00
N THR A 102 -6.07 7.77 -13.96
CA THR A 102 -6.64 8.20 -12.68
C THR A 102 -7.36 7.05 -11.99
N VAL A 103 -7.05 6.86 -10.71
CA VAL A 103 -7.65 5.84 -9.83
C VAL A 103 -8.88 6.42 -9.13
N SER A 104 -9.91 5.60 -8.91
CA SER A 104 -11.07 5.89 -8.08
C SER A 104 -11.04 5.04 -6.81
N VAL A 105 -11.27 5.68 -5.67
CA VAL A 105 -11.39 5.01 -4.37
C VAL A 105 -12.85 4.61 -4.14
N SER A 106 -13.11 3.33 -3.93
CA SER A 106 -14.41 2.82 -3.52
C SER A 106 -14.37 2.32 -2.08
N ILE A 107 -15.40 2.61 -1.29
CA ILE A 107 -15.50 2.20 0.12
C ILE A 107 -16.76 1.36 0.28
N LYS A 108 -16.60 0.12 0.75
CA LYS A 108 -17.71 -0.82 0.98
C LYS A 108 -17.63 -1.36 2.39
N VAL A 109 -18.73 -1.30 3.12
CA VAL A 109 -18.87 -1.91 4.45
C VAL A 109 -19.61 -3.23 4.29
N HIS A 110 -19.03 -4.30 4.82
CA HIS A 110 -19.62 -5.64 4.82
C HIS A 110 -19.91 -6.09 6.24
N PHE A 111 -21.12 -6.63 6.45
CA PHE A 111 -21.57 -7.26 7.70
C PHE A 111 -21.50 -8.78 7.50
N GLN A 112 -20.44 -9.41 7.99
CA GLN A 112 -20.19 -10.85 7.86
C GLN A 112 -19.50 -11.39 9.11
N LYS A 113 -19.35 -12.72 9.22
CA LYS A 113 -18.48 -13.31 10.24
C LYS A 113 -17.05 -12.83 9.99
N LEU A 114 -16.38 -12.29 11.01
CA LEU A 114 -15.03 -11.74 10.86
C LEU A 114 -13.99 -12.70 11.43
N ASP A 115 -12.87 -12.86 10.72
CA ASP A 115 -11.69 -13.51 11.27
C ASP A 115 -11.21 -12.75 12.51
N PHE A 116 -10.92 -13.48 13.58
CA PHE A 116 -10.32 -12.89 14.76
C PHE A 116 -8.82 -12.67 14.48
N PRO A 117 -8.24 -11.53 14.86
CA PRO A 117 -6.82 -11.27 14.61
C PRO A 117 -5.91 -12.23 15.38
N ALA A 118 -4.63 -12.26 14.98
CA ALA A 118 -3.58 -12.77 15.86
C ALA A 118 -3.37 -11.76 17.01
N VAL A 119 -3.32 -12.26 18.23
CA VAL A 119 -3.11 -11.43 19.43
C VAL A 119 -1.85 -11.91 20.14
N THR A 120 -0.76 -11.17 20.02
CA THR A 120 0.50 -11.47 20.73
C THR A 120 0.54 -10.72 22.05
N ILE A 121 0.70 -11.45 23.15
CA ILE A 121 0.84 -10.94 24.50
C ILE A 121 2.29 -11.20 24.97
N CYS A 122 2.94 -10.16 25.50
CA CYS A 122 4.30 -10.22 26.04
C CYS A 122 4.34 -9.64 27.46
N ASN A 123 5.14 -10.20 28.36
CA ASN A 123 5.48 -9.51 29.61
C ASN A 123 6.47 -8.35 29.28
N ILE A 124 6.34 -7.19 29.94
CA ILE A 124 7.35 -6.11 29.77
C ILE A 124 8.68 -6.52 30.44
N ASN A 125 8.65 -7.36 31.48
CA ASN A 125 9.85 -7.99 32.03
C ASN A 125 10.20 -9.28 31.26
N PRO A 126 11.37 -9.36 30.60
CA PRO A 126 11.69 -10.48 29.70
C PRO A 126 12.10 -11.78 30.40
N TYR A 127 12.68 -11.70 31.59
CA TYR A 127 13.20 -12.87 32.32
C TYR A 127 13.02 -12.68 33.82
N LYS A 128 12.73 -13.76 34.54
CA LYS A 128 12.61 -13.75 36.01
C LYS A 128 13.95 -13.32 36.60
N TYR A 129 13.96 -12.28 37.43
CA TYR A 129 15.18 -11.72 38.01
C TYR A 129 16.03 -12.78 38.70
N SER A 130 15.41 -13.68 39.47
CA SER A 130 16.07 -14.80 40.15
C SER A 130 16.84 -15.74 39.21
N ALA A 131 16.35 -15.94 37.98
CA ALA A 131 16.98 -16.80 36.98
C ALA A 131 18.16 -16.12 36.24
N VAL A 132 18.09 -14.81 36.00
CA VAL A 132 19.15 -14.05 35.30
C VAL A 132 20.14 -13.33 36.21
N ARG A 133 19.87 -13.22 37.52
CA ARG A 133 20.73 -12.58 38.52
C ARG A 133 22.19 -13.01 38.40
N ASP A 134 22.44 -14.31 38.29
CA ASP A 134 23.80 -14.88 38.28
C ASP A 134 24.54 -14.62 36.94
N LEU A 135 23.84 -14.15 35.89
CA LEU A 135 24.42 -13.65 34.64
C LEU A 135 24.65 -12.13 34.64
N LEU A 136 23.85 -11.39 35.40
CA LEU A 136 23.85 -9.92 35.43
C LEU A 136 24.50 -9.33 36.69
N ALA A 137 24.96 -10.16 37.64
CA ALA A 137 25.52 -9.73 38.92
C ALA A 137 26.69 -8.71 38.80
N ASP A 138 27.61 -8.91 37.85
CA ASP A 138 28.70 -7.96 37.59
C ASP A 138 28.16 -6.60 37.13
N LEU A 139 27.15 -6.60 36.24
CA LEU A 139 26.51 -5.39 35.74
C LEU A 139 25.69 -4.70 36.85
N GLU A 140 24.96 -5.46 37.67
CA GLU A 140 24.22 -4.94 38.84
C GLU A 140 25.18 -4.23 39.82
N GLN A 141 26.29 -4.87 40.18
CA GLN A 141 27.26 -4.33 41.14
C GLN A 141 27.86 -3.01 40.67
N GLU A 142 28.18 -2.90 39.38
CA GLU A 142 28.69 -1.67 38.77
C GLU A 142 27.59 -0.59 38.66
N THR A 143 26.35 -0.98 38.34
CA THR A 143 25.18 -0.08 38.29
C THR A 143 24.89 0.54 39.66
N ARG A 144 24.89 -0.28 40.72
CA ARG A 144 24.73 0.18 42.11
C ARG A 144 25.89 1.09 42.55
N THR A 145 27.10 0.81 42.09
CA THR A 145 28.28 1.65 42.34
C THR A 145 28.15 3.01 41.64
N ALA A 146 27.69 3.04 40.39
CA ALA A 146 27.43 4.28 39.66
C ALA A 146 26.33 5.12 40.33
N LEU A 147 25.21 4.52 40.73
CA LEU A 147 24.13 5.19 41.46
C LEU A 147 24.60 5.81 42.79
N LYS A 148 25.44 5.08 43.53
CA LYS A 148 26.04 5.56 44.79
C LYS A 148 26.96 6.77 44.57
N ASN A 149 27.73 6.77 43.48
CA ASN A 149 28.62 7.89 43.12
C ASN A 149 27.87 9.10 42.52
N LEU A 150 26.74 8.87 41.83
CA LEU A 150 25.92 9.92 41.20
C LEU A 150 25.03 10.67 42.19
N TYR A 151 24.32 9.93 43.05
CA TYR A 151 23.23 10.46 43.88
C TYR A 151 23.47 10.31 45.39
N GLY A 152 24.60 9.74 45.81
CA GLY A 152 24.93 9.56 47.22
C GLY A 152 24.02 8.58 47.97
N PHE A 153 23.27 7.72 47.26
CA PHE A 153 22.29 6.81 47.87
C PHE A 153 22.90 6.01 49.03
N PRO A 154 22.33 6.08 50.24
CA PRO A 154 22.82 5.32 51.38
C PRO A 154 22.61 3.83 51.11
N GLU A 155 23.67 3.05 51.31
CA GLU A 155 23.68 1.62 51.04
C GLU A 155 22.88 0.89 52.12
N ASN A 156 21.58 0.73 51.86
CA ASN A 156 20.66 0.04 52.76
C ASN A 156 21.11 -1.43 52.85
N LYS A 157 21.75 -1.80 53.97
CA LYS A 157 22.38 -3.12 54.18
C LYS A 157 21.32 -4.21 54.32
N SER A 158 20.72 -4.60 53.20
CA SER A 158 19.88 -5.79 53.12
C SER A 158 20.66 -6.97 53.68
N ARG A 159 20.12 -7.55 54.76
CA ARG A 159 20.78 -8.57 55.57
C ARG A 159 20.95 -9.82 54.72
N LYS A 160 22.13 -10.01 54.10
CA LYS A 160 22.45 -11.14 53.19
C LYS A 160 21.93 -12.45 53.79
N ARG A 161 20.78 -12.90 53.30
CA ARG A 161 20.20 -14.18 53.68
C ARG A 161 21.09 -15.23 53.06
N ARG A 162 21.77 -16.01 53.90
CA ARG A 162 22.54 -17.19 53.46
C ARG A 162 21.54 -18.31 53.12
N GLU A 163 20.84 -18.15 52.01
CA GLU A 163 20.25 -19.29 51.30
C GLU A 163 21.41 -19.95 50.54
N ALA A 164 21.79 -21.14 51.01
CA ALA A 164 22.91 -21.88 50.48
C ALA A 164 22.49 -22.69 49.23
N GLU A 165 23.41 -22.78 48.29
CA GLU A 165 23.72 -23.97 47.48
C GLU A 165 22.55 -24.89 47.07
N SER A 166 22.09 -24.79 45.82
CA SER A 166 21.83 -25.98 44.96
C SER A 166 21.43 -25.63 43.51
N TRP A 167 22.26 -24.89 42.75
CA TRP A 167 22.18 -24.85 41.26
C TRP A 167 23.58 -24.74 40.60
N THR A 168 24.59 -25.40 41.18
CA THR A 168 25.92 -25.60 40.57
C THR A 168 25.90 -26.72 39.51
N SER A 169 24.95 -26.68 38.58
CA SER A 169 24.82 -27.64 37.48
C SER A 169 25.22 -27.04 36.12
N ALA A 170 26.18 -27.68 35.46
CA ALA A 170 26.45 -27.61 34.01
C ALA A 170 26.24 -26.24 33.32
N TRP A 171 27.18 -25.31 33.54
CA TRP A 171 27.50 -24.31 32.51
C TRP A 171 28.51 -24.94 31.55
N GLU A 172 28.01 -25.75 30.62
CA GLU A 172 28.75 -26.41 29.55
C GLU A 172 29.16 -25.39 28.46
N GLY A 173 29.99 -24.41 28.82
CA GLY A 173 30.42 -23.35 27.90
C GLY A 173 30.95 -22.08 28.57
N THR A 174 31.48 -21.18 27.74
CA THR A 174 32.05 -19.90 28.19
C THR A 174 30.96 -19.00 28.78
N ARG A 175 31.10 -18.63 30.07
CA ARG A 175 30.18 -17.65 30.69
C ARG A 175 30.31 -16.29 30.00
N PRO A 176 29.20 -15.59 29.69
CA PRO A 176 29.27 -14.20 29.27
C PRO A 176 29.86 -13.36 30.41
N LYS A 177 30.79 -12.47 30.08
CA LYS A 177 31.49 -11.60 31.05
C LYS A 177 31.20 -10.16 30.72
N PHE A 178 30.79 -9.36 31.69
CA PHE A 178 30.69 -7.90 31.57
C PHE A 178 32.08 -7.30 31.30
N LEU A 179 32.20 -6.41 30.31
CA LEU A 179 33.45 -5.71 30.00
C LEU A 179 33.31 -4.20 30.21
N LYS A 180 34.26 -3.62 30.96
CA LYS A 180 34.33 -2.17 31.28
C LYS A 180 34.80 -1.29 30.09
N LEU A 181 34.38 -1.62 28.88
CA LEU A 181 34.71 -0.91 27.64
C LEU A 181 34.00 0.45 27.55
N VAL A 182 32.74 0.53 28.00
CA VAL A 182 31.90 1.74 27.99
C VAL A 182 31.60 2.17 29.42
N PRO A 183 32.47 2.95 30.08
CA PRO A 183 32.21 3.53 31.39
C PRO A 183 31.23 4.71 31.29
N LEU A 184 30.49 4.97 32.37
CA LEU A 184 29.74 6.21 32.54
C LEU A 184 30.69 7.40 32.82
N LEU A 185 30.33 8.55 32.28
CA LEU A 185 31.11 9.79 32.25
C LEU A 185 30.25 10.99 32.71
N ALA A 186 30.82 11.85 33.54
CA ALA A 186 30.26 13.16 33.88
C ALA A 186 30.83 14.23 32.94
N PHE A 187 29.98 15.06 32.36
CA PHE A 187 30.37 16.19 31.52
C PHE A 187 29.98 17.50 32.20
N SER A 188 30.95 18.39 32.44
CA SER A 188 30.63 19.75 32.90
C SER A 188 30.03 20.54 31.75
N GLN A 189 28.92 21.24 32.01
CA GLN A 189 28.20 22.04 31.02
C GLN A 189 29.09 23.10 30.33
N ASP A 190 30.10 23.62 31.04
CA ASP A 190 31.04 24.63 30.55
C ASP A 190 32.29 24.04 29.86
N GLU A 191 32.60 22.74 30.01
CA GLU A 191 33.79 22.09 29.43
C GLU A 191 33.47 20.75 28.72
N THR A 192 32.73 20.81 27.62
CA THR A 192 32.40 19.63 26.77
C THR A 192 33.60 18.79 26.31
N SER A 193 34.81 19.36 26.32
CA SER A 193 36.06 18.67 25.94
C SER A 193 36.72 17.84 27.07
N LYS A 194 36.20 17.89 28.31
CA LYS A 194 36.76 17.14 29.45
C LYS A 194 35.65 16.45 30.25
N ALA A 195 35.65 15.12 30.23
CA ALA A 195 34.76 14.31 31.04
C ALA A 195 35.45 13.75 32.28
N ARG A 196 34.71 13.50 33.35
CA ARG A 196 35.18 12.75 34.53
C ARG A 196 34.62 11.32 34.47
N ASP A 197 35.50 10.34 34.59
CA ASP A 197 35.15 8.93 34.74
C ASP A 197 34.50 8.69 36.12
N PHE A 198 33.25 8.20 36.16
CA PHE A 198 32.49 8.02 37.41
C PHE A 198 33.03 6.89 38.30
N LEU A 199 33.79 5.94 37.75
CA LEU A 199 34.33 4.78 38.47
C LEU A 199 35.78 4.99 38.90
N THR A 200 36.58 5.72 38.12
CA THR A 200 38.00 5.99 38.43
C THR A 200 38.30 7.42 38.87
N GLY A 201 37.34 8.34 38.80
CA GLY A 201 37.49 9.76 39.14
C GLY A 201 38.38 10.57 38.18
N ARG A 202 39.03 9.90 37.21
CA ARG A 202 40.01 10.50 36.29
C ARG A 202 39.34 11.40 35.26
N LYS A 203 39.92 12.58 35.02
CA LYS A 203 39.52 13.43 33.88
C LYS A 203 40.08 12.84 32.59
N ARG A 204 39.21 12.57 31.62
CA ARG A 204 39.55 12.16 30.25
C ARG A 204 39.27 13.33 29.30
N LYS A 205 40.18 13.62 28.36
CA LYS A 205 39.89 14.53 27.26
C LYS A 205 38.98 13.80 26.26
N VAL A 206 37.86 14.42 25.88
CA VAL A 206 36.89 13.84 24.95
C VAL A 206 36.90 14.64 23.65
N SER A 207 36.81 13.93 22.53
CA SER A 207 36.71 14.50 21.19
C SER A 207 35.83 13.59 20.35
N GLY A 208 34.78 14.14 19.74
CA GLY A 208 33.74 13.35 19.08
C GLY A 208 32.48 14.16 18.79
N SER A 209 31.54 13.53 18.08
CA SER A 209 30.20 14.08 17.87
C SER A 209 29.37 13.94 19.15
N ILE A 210 28.91 15.07 19.70
CA ILE A 210 28.06 15.09 20.90
C ILE A 210 26.59 14.91 20.48
N ILE A 211 25.89 14.06 21.23
CA ILE A 211 24.48 13.75 21.05
C ILE A 211 23.79 14.02 22.38
N HIS A 212 22.87 14.98 22.40
CA HIS A 212 22.03 15.26 23.55
C HIS A 212 20.71 14.51 23.41
N LYS A 213 20.55 13.40 24.16
CA LYS A 213 19.23 12.81 24.41
C LYS A 213 18.54 13.64 25.50
N ALA A 214 17.81 14.66 25.07
CA ALA A 214 16.85 15.34 25.93
C ALA A 214 15.76 14.36 26.40
N SER A 215 15.17 14.65 27.56
CA SER A 215 14.06 13.89 28.14
C SER A 215 13.07 14.89 28.71
N ASP A 216 11.80 14.85 28.30
CA ASP A 216 10.76 15.75 28.83
C ASP A 216 10.35 15.40 30.27
N VAL A 217 10.81 14.24 30.78
CA VAL A 217 10.56 13.76 32.14
C VAL A 217 11.63 14.27 33.10
N MET A 218 11.21 15.13 34.02
CA MET A 218 11.94 15.63 35.21
C MET A 218 13.23 16.41 34.95
N HIS A 219 13.08 17.74 34.88
CA HIS A 219 14.15 18.68 35.24
C HIS A 219 14.44 18.60 36.76
N VAL A 220 15.24 17.60 37.16
CA VAL A 220 15.85 17.59 38.49
C VAL A 220 16.82 18.78 38.59
N HIS A 221 16.71 19.58 39.66
CA HIS A 221 17.45 20.80 39.97
C HIS A 221 18.74 21.06 39.16
N GLU A 222 18.82 22.23 38.51
CA GLU A 222 19.96 22.85 37.79
C GLU A 222 21.34 22.18 37.99
N SER A 223 21.50 21.00 37.42
CA SER A 223 22.67 20.16 37.63
C SER A 223 23.66 20.42 36.50
N LYS A 224 24.71 21.19 36.81
CA LYS A 224 25.76 21.60 35.85
C LYS A 224 26.65 20.45 35.33
N GLU A 225 26.31 19.21 35.70
CA GLU A 225 26.97 17.99 35.26
C GLU A 225 25.98 17.10 34.52
N VAL A 226 26.22 16.89 33.22
CA VAL A 226 25.40 16.05 32.33
C VAL A 226 25.99 14.63 32.35
N VAL A 227 25.15 13.61 32.54
CA VAL A 227 25.58 12.20 32.58
C VAL A 227 25.61 11.64 31.17
N GLY A 228 26.60 10.81 30.85
CA GLY A 228 26.74 10.23 29.52
C GLY A 228 27.70 9.05 29.42
N PHE A 229 27.94 8.59 28.19
CA PHE A 229 28.96 7.60 27.85
C PHE A 229 29.49 7.86 26.43
N GLN A 230 30.68 7.35 26.13
CA GLN A 230 31.32 7.49 24.82
C GLN A 230 31.48 6.13 24.13
N LEU A 231 31.18 6.09 22.82
CA LEU A 231 31.40 4.93 21.95
C LEU A 231 32.48 5.31 20.94
N CYS A 232 33.62 4.63 20.92
CA CYS A 232 34.77 4.97 20.07
C CYS A 232 35.05 3.91 19.01
N SER A 233 35.63 4.33 17.88
CA SER A 233 36.28 3.43 16.93
C SER A 233 37.55 2.82 17.54
N ASN A 234 38.04 1.71 16.98
CA ASN A 234 39.29 1.04 17.39
C ASN A 234 40.48 2.00 17.46
N ASP A 235 40.59 2.92 16.49
CA ASP A 235 41.69 3.89 16.40
C ASP A 235 41.60 5.01 17.47
N THR A 236 40.53 5.06 18.26
CA THR A 236 40.16 6.11 19.25
C THR A 236 40.03 7.55 18.73
N SER A 237 40.42 7.80 17.47
CA SER A 237 40.40 9.10 16.79
C SER A 237 39.00 9.66 16.51
N LYS A 238 37.98 8.81 16.53
CA LYS A 238 36.57 9.15 16.36
C LYS A 238 35.75 8.46 17.44
N CYS A 239 35.01 9.27 18.21
CA CYS A 239 34.04 8.80 19.18
C CYS A 239 32.68 9.51 18.96
N ALA A 240 31.62 8.84 19.37
CA ALA A 240 30.28 9.39 19.55
C ALA A 240 30.03 9.54 21.05
N VAL A 241 29.49 10.66 21.48
CA VAL A 241 29.27 10.98 22.91
C VAL A 241 27.78 11.10 23.15
N TYR A 242 27.21 10.14 23.87
CA TYR A 242 25.81 10.18 24.31
C TYR A 242 25.74 10.89 25.65
N THR A 243 24.87 11.89 25.75
CA THR A 243 24.66 12.69 26.96
C THR A 243 23.16 12.85 27.22
N PHE A 244 22.76 12.88 28.50
CA PHE A 244 21.38 12.77 28.93
C PHE A 244 21.05 13.84 29.98
N SER A 245 19.87 14.46 29.88
CA SER A 245 19.39 15.43 30.88
C SER A 245 19.03 14.79 32.23
N SER A 246 18.70 13.49 32.24
CA SER A 246 18.39 12.73 33.45
C SER A 246 19.34 11.55 33.61
N GLY A 247 20.00 11.48 34.77
CA GLY A 247 20.88 10.36 35.13
C GLY A 247 20.15 9.02 35.27
N VAL A 248 18.84 9.02 35.55
CA VAL A 248 18.03 7.78 35.55
C VAL A 248 17.94 7.21 34.14
N ASN A 249 17.60 8.04 33.15
CA ASN A 249 17.56 7.65 31.74
C ASN A 249 18.96 7.21 31.24
N ALA A 250 20.01 7.97 31.62
CA ALA A 250 21.39 7.61 31.30
C ALA A 250 21.79 6.20 31.79
N ILE A 251 21.39 5.85 33.02
CA ILE A 251 21.67 4.54 33.62
C ILE A 251 20.83 3.44 32.97
N GLN A 252 19.53 3.66 32.71
CA GLN A 252 18.69 2.67 32.03
C GLN A 252 19.20 2.37 30.61
N GLU A 253 19.54 3.39 29.83
CA GLU A 253 20.04 3.21 28.46
C GLU A 253 21.43 2.55 28.43
N TRP A 254 22.30 2.87 29.40
CA TRP A 254 23.58 2.19 29.59
C TRP A 254 23.41 0.73 30.04
N TYR A 255 22.44 0.45 30.92
CA TYR A 255 22.12 -0.90 31.37
C TYR A 255 21.57 -1.75 30.21
N LYS A 256 20.60 -1.23 29.44
CA LYS A 256 20.08 -1.86 28.21
C LYS A 256 21.21 -2.21 27.23
N LEU A 257 22.15 -1.29 26.98
CA LEU A 257 23.28 -1.52 26.08
C LEU A 257 24.14 -2.71 26.52
N HIS A 258 24.50 -2.81 27.80
CA HIS A 258 25.28 -3.95 28.31
C HIS A 258 24.47 -5.23 28.36
N TYR A 259 23.21 -5.16 28.77
CA TYR A 259 22.27 -6.27 28.80
C TYR A 259 22.10 -6.92 27.42
N MET A 260 21.90 -6.14 26.35
CA MET A 260 21.84 -6.64 24.98
C MET A 260 23.11 -7.42 24.58
N ASN A 261 24.30 -6.91 24.93
CA ASN A 261 25.56 -7.60 24.65
C ASN A 261 25.71 -8.91 25.44
N ILE A 262 25.30 -8.93 26.72
CA ILE A 262 25.37 -10.13 27.57
C ILE A 262 24.41 -11.19 27.03
N MET A 263 23.15 -10.81 26.74
CA MET A 263 22.14 -11.75 26.26
C MET A 263 22.39 -12.20 24.81
N ALA A 264 23.06 -11.41 23.97
CA ALA A 264 23.52 -11.84 22.64
C ALA A 264 24.41 -13.10 22.68
N GLN A 265 25.16 -13.31 23.77
CA GLN A 265 26.03 -14.48 23.97
C GLN A 265 25.30 -15.73 24.51
N VAL A 266 24.04 -15.61 24.94
CA VAL A 266 23.28 -16.72 25.55
C VAL A 266 22.49 -17.50 24.48
N PRO A 267 22.55 -18.85 24.43
CA PRO A 267 21.76 -19.66 23.50
C PRO A 267 20.24 -19.46 23.64
N LEU A 268 19.50 -19.59 22.53
CA LEU A 268 18.05 -19.33 22.48
C LEU A 268 17.24 -20.26 23.40
N GLU A 269 17.53 -21.56 23.40
CA GLU A 269 16.89 -22.54 24.30
C GLU A 269 17.01 -22.13 25.77
N LYS A 270 18.20 -21.64 26.17
CA LYS A 270 18.47 -21.20 27.54
C LYS A 270 17.73 -19.90 27.87
N LYS A 271 17.55 -18.99 26.91
CA LYS A 271 16.68 -17.81 27.07
C LYS A 271 15.24 -18.23 27.31
N ILE A 272 14.68 -19.08 26.46
CA ILE A 272 13.29 -19.56 26.57
C ILE A 272 13.03 -20.16 27.96
N ASN A 273 13.96 -20.96 28.47
CA ASN A 273 13.86 -21.60 29.79
C ASN A 273 14.05 -20.65 31.00
N MET A 274 14.66 -19.47 30.83
CA MET A 274 14.81 -18.45 31.89
C MET A 274 13.67 -17.41 31.90
N SER A 275 12.80 -17.44 30.90
CA SER A 275 11.67 -16.52 30.76
C SER A 275 10.41 -17.10 31.42
N TYR A 276 9.25 -16.49 31.16
CA TYR A 276 7.95 -16.94 31.64
C TYR A 276 7.39 -18.04 30.74
N SER A 277 6.71 -19.03 31.31
CA SER A 277 5.96 -20.04 30.55
C SER A 277 4.55 -19.52 30.23
N ALA A 278 3.86 -20.21 29.30
CA ALA A 278 2.47 -19.89 28.98
C ALA A 278 1.53 -20.09 30.19
N GLU A 279 1.78 -21.13 30.98
CA GLU A 279 0.99 -21.49 32.18
C GLU A 279 1.25 -20.56 33.37
N GLU A 280 2.40 -19.89 33.41
CA GLU A 280 2.71 -18.86 34.42
C GLU A 280 2.17 -17.47 34.02
N LEU A 281 2.14 -17.14 32.72
CA LEU A 281 1.66 -15.84 32.26
C LEU A 281 0.12 -15.80 32.12
N LEU A 282 -0.49 -16.90 31.66
CA LEU A 282 -1.93 -16.99 31.39
C LEU A 282 -2.62 -17.72 32.56
N VAL A 283 -3.44 -17.00 33.31
CA VAL A 283 -4.23 -17.57 34.42
C VAL A 283 -5.51 -18.20 33.89
N THR A 284 -6.30 -17.44 33.12
CA THR A 284 -7.51 -17.94 32.44
C THR A 284 -7.60 -17.39 31.03
N CYS A 285 -8.18 -18.16 30.12
CA CYS A 285 -8.47 -17.76 28.75
C CYS A 285 -9.89 -18.19 28.39
N PHE A 286 -10.67 -17.28 27.81
CA PHE A 286 -11.97 -17.55 27.21
C PHE A 286 -12.06 -16.89 25.83
N PHE A 287 -12.69 -17.57 24.88
CA PHE A 287 -12.95 -17.07 23.53
C PHE A 287 -14.31 -17.56 23.04
N ASP A 288 -15.19 -16.67 22.58
CA ASP A 288 -16.55 -16.98 22.09
C ASP A 288 -17.34 -17.85 23.09
N GLY A 289 -17.26 -17.51 24.38
CA GLY A 289 -17.85 -18.25 25.51
C GLY A 289 -17.17 -19.57 25.90
N MET A 290 -16.23 -20.10 25.10
CA MET A 290 -15.49 -21.34 25.38
C MET A 290 -14.20 -21.05 26.14
N SER A 291 -13.79 -21.93 27.06
CA SER A 291 -12.49 -21.87 27.71
C SER A 291 -11.36 -22.30 26.76
N CYS A 292 -10.28 -21.54 26.70
CA CYS A 292 -9.06 -21.86 25.95
C CYS A 292 -7.89 -22.20 26.88
N ASP A 293 -6.96 -23.01 26.39
CA ASP A 293 -5.75 -23.42 27.12
C ASP A 293 -4.53 -22.61 26.66
N ALA A 294 -3.46 -22.62 27.46
CA ALA A 294 -2.11 -22.25 27.04
C ALA A 294 -1.67 -22.94 25.73
N ARG A 295 -2.26 -24.09 25.39
CA ARG A 295 -2.01 -24.87 24.16
C ARG A 295 -2.55 -24.22 22.89
N ASN A 296 -3.46 -23.24 22.99
CA ASN A 296 -3.99 -22.46 21.87
C ASN A 296 -3.10 -21.25 21.50
N PHE A 297 -2.03 -21.02 22.25
CA PHE A 297 -1.06 -19.97 21.99
C PHE A 297 0.22 -20.55 21.37
N THR A 298 0.81 -19.83 20.42
CA THR A 298 2.14 -20.13 19.87
C THR A 298 3.22 -19.30 20.56
N LEU A 299 4.38 -19.92 20.82
CA LEU A 299 5.53 -19.26 21.46
C LEU A 299 6.27 -18.40 20.44
N PHE A 300 6.39 -17.11 20.73
CA PHE A 300 7.23 -16.16 20.01
C PHE A 300 8.28 -15.58 20.99
N HIS A 301 9.56 -15.88 20.81
CA HIS A 301 10.61 -15.39 21.70
C HIS A 301 11.18 -14.05 21.20
N HIS A 302 10.92 -12.98 21.94
CA HIS A 302 11.35 -11.62 21.63
C HIS A 302 12.62 -11.22 22.42
N PRO A 303 13.71 -10.73 21.77
CA PRO A 303 14.99 -10.49 22.44
C PRO A 303 14.96 -9.56 23.67
N MET A 304 14.02 -8.60 23.69
CA MET A 304 13.84 -7.60 24.75
C MET A 304 12.61 -7.83 25.66
N TYR A 305 11.69 -8.73 25.29
CA TYR A 305 10.46 -9.01 26.07
C TYR A 305 10.29 -10.49 26.45
N GLY A 306 11.27 -11.34 26.14
CA GLY A 306 11.27 -12.75 26.54
C GLY A 306 10.27 -13.57 25.75
N ASN A 307 9.63 -14.53 26.41
CA ASN A 307 8.59 -15.36 25.80
C ASN A 307 7.27 -14.57 25.70
N CYS A 308 6.86 -14.30 24.46
CA CYS A 308 5.53 -13.84 24.13
C CYS A 308 4.66 -15.02 23.65
N TYR A 309 3.36 -14.87 23.76
CA TYR A 309 2.38 -15.89 23.42
C TYR A 309 1.32 -15.33 22.47
N THR A 310 1.17 -15.95 21.29
CA THR A 310 0.28 -15.47 20.23
C THR A 310 -0.95 -16.36 20.10
N PHE A 311 -2.11 -15.79 20.39
CA PHE A 311 -3.41 -16.43 20.16
C PHE A 311 -3.77 -16.44 18.67
N ASN A 312 -4.47 -17.48 18.21
CA ASN A 312 -5.03 -17.61 16.86
C ASN A 312 -4.01 -17.42 15.71
N ASN A 313 -2.76 -17.88 15.91
CA ASN A 313 -1.73 -17.88 14.88
C ASN A 313 -0.89 -19.17 14.92
N ARG A 314 -1.50 -20.30 14.54
CA ARG A 314 -0.84 -21.61 14.43
C ARG A 314 -0.96 -22.17 13.02
N GLU A 315 0.15 -22.69 12.51
CA GLU A 315 0.19 -23.40 11.24
C GLU A 315 -0.74 -24.63 11.24
N ASN A 316 -1.48 -24.82 10.15
CA ASN A 316 -2.40 -25.94 9.91
C ASN A 316 -3.65 -26.02 10.81
N GLU A 317 -3.92 -25.04 11.68
CA GLU A 317 -5.21 -24.88 12.35
C GLU A 317 -6.12 -23.90 11.59
N THR A 318 -7.44 -24.05 11.74
CA THR A 318 -8.42 -23.13 11.15
C THR A 318 -8.49 -21.83 11.94
N ILE A 319 -8.33 -20.68 11.27
CA ILE A 319 -8.40 -19.36 11.89
C ILE A 319 -9.75 -19.18 12.60
N LEU A 320 -9.70 -18.88 13.90
CA LEU A 320 -10.87 -18.58 14.72
C LEU A 320 -11.52 -17.27 14.25
N SER A 321 -12.85 -17.24 14.26
CA SER A 321 -13.65 -16.15 13.70
C SER A 321 -14.90 -15.92 14.54
N THR A 322 -15.26 -14.66 14.76
CA THR A 322 -16.35 -14.22 15.64
C THR A 322 -17.61 -13.90 14.84
N SER A 323 -18.75 -14.47 15.25
CA SER A 323 -20.07 -14.25 14.64
C SER A 323 -20.94 -13.20 15.34
N MET A 324 -20.54 -12.74 16.52
CA MET A 324 -21.20 -11.66 17.27
C MET A 324 -20.17 -10.64 17.75
N GLY A 325 -20.60 -9.38 17.89
CA GLY A 325 -19.81 -8.33 18.55
C GLY A 325 -20.09 -8.26 20.04
N GLY A 326 -19.20 -7.60 20.79
CA GLY A 326 -19.32 -7.40 22.24
C GLY A 326 -18.34 -8.23 23.08
N SER A 327 -18.14 -7.83 24.33
CA SER A 327 -17.05 -8.29 25.21
C SER A 327 -17.13 -9.74 25.65
N GLU A 328 -18.31 -10.38 25.57
CA GLU A 328 -18.53 -11.78 25.96
C GLU A 328 -18.12 -12.78 24.86
N TYR A 329 -18.14 -12.34 23.59
CA TYR A 329 -17.85 -13.15 22.40
C TYR A 329 -16.42 -12.95 21.87
N GLY A 330 -15.64 -12.07 22.52
CA GLY A 330 -14.22 -11.85 22.20
C GLY A 330 -13.27 -12.77 22.96
N LEU A 331 -11.98 -12.42 22.90
CA LEU A 331 -10.91 -13.00 23.72
C LEU A 331 -10.86 -12.29 25.08
N GLN A 332 -11.16 -13.01 26.16
CA GLN A 332 -10.98 -12.58 27.54
C GLN A 332 -9.82 -13.38 28.16
N VAL A 333 -8.80 -12.69 28.66
CA VAL A 333 -7.63 -13.32 29.31
C VAL A 333 -7.37 -12.65 30.67
N ILE A 334 -7.00 -13.46 31.67
CA ILE A 334 -6.39 -12.95 32.90
C ILE A 334 -4.89 -13.30 32.87
N LEU A 335 -4.05 -12.27 33.00
CA LEU A 335 -2.60 -12.39 33.03
C LEU A 335 -2.08 -12.33 34.47
N TYR A 336 -1.05 -13.12 34.78
CA TYR A 336 -0.27 -13.00 36.01
C TYR A 336 1.09 -12.36 35.74
N ILE A 337 1.44 -11.36 36.54
CA ILE A 337 2.58 -10.48 36.37
C ILE A 337 3.30 -10.37 37.72
N ASN A 338 4.29 -11.22 37.94
CA ASN A 338 5.03 -11.24 39.21
C ASN A 338 6.00 -10.04 39.31
N GLU A 339 5.54 -8.94 39.89
CA GLU A 339 6.29 -7.70 40.10
C GLU A 339 7.59 -7.91 40.93
N GLU A 340 7.61 -8.85 41.87
CA GLU A 340 8.83 -9.13 42.67
C GLU A 340 10.00 -9.68 41.82
N GLU A 341 9.72 -10.24 40.64
CA GLU A 341 10.70 -10.84 39.72
C GLU A 341 11.13 -9.89 38.58
N TYR A 342 10.78 -8.60 38.66
CA TYR A 342 11.19 -7.59 37.67
C TYR A 342 12.67 -7.17 37.82
N ASN A 343 13.32 -6.84 36.70
CA ASN A 343 14.65 -6.24 36.71
C ASN A 343 14.58 -4.70 36.84
N PRO A 344 14.92 -4.10 38.01
CA PRO A 344 14.70 -2.68 38.30
C PRO A 344 15.63 -1.71 37.54
N PHE A 345 16.60 -2.23 36.77
CA PHE A 345 17.52 -1.41 35.97
C PHE A 345 17.24 -1.49 34.46
N LEU A 346 16.48 -2.50 34.01
CA LEU A 346 16.13 -2.71 32.61
C LEU A 346 14.81 -2.02 32.23
N VAL A 347 13.83 -2.09 33.13
CA VAL A 347 12.45 -1.63 32.96
C VAL A 347 12.00 -0.91 34.23
N SER A 348 11.15 0.12 34.08
CA SER A 348 10.56 0.88 35.20
C SER A 348 9.03 0.90 35.22
N SER A 349 8.35 0.41 34.18
CA SER A 349 6.91 0.14 34.17
C SER A 349 6.63 -1.33 34.49
N THR A 350 5.49 -1.60 35.15
CA THR A 350 4.97 -2.95 35.39
C THR A 350 3.70 -3.15 34.56
N GLY A 351 3.48 -4.37 34.08
CA GLY A 351 2.42 -4.65 33.10
C GLY A 351 2.88 -5.58 31.96
N ALA A 352 2.00 -5.70 30.96
CA ALA A 352 2.21 -6.50 29.75
C ALA A 352 2.08 -5.60 28.51
N LYS A 353 2.69 -6.01 27.38
CA LYS A 353 2.39 -5.42 26.06
C LYS A 353 1.51 -6.36 25.26
N VAL A 354 0.59 -5.80 24.49
CA VAL A 354 -0.22 -6.53 23.51
C VAL A 354 -0.12 -5.88 22.14
N ILE A 355 -0.12 -6.70 21.10
CA ILE A 355 -0.24 -6.26 19.71
C ILE A 355 -1.25 -7.13 18.97
N VAL A 356 -2.10 -6.48 18.18
CA VAL A 356 -3.14 -7.08 17.35
C VAL A 356 -2.69 -6.97 15.90
N HIS A 357 -2.58 -8.10 15.21
CA HIS A 357 -1.99 -8.20 13.87
C HIS A 357 -2.62 -9.34 13.04
N ARG A 358 -2.26 -9.45 11.76
CA ARG A 358 -2.64 -10.61 10.93
C ARG A 358 -1.80 -11.83 11.29
N GLN A 359 -2.35 -13.02 11.04
CA GLN A 359 -1.62 -14.29 11.16
C GLN A 359 -0.31 -14.31 10.36
N ASP A 360 -0.29 -13.70 9.17
CA ASP A 360 0.86 -13.61 8.29
C ASP A 360 1.77 -12.37 8.52
N GLU A 361 1.54 -11.61 9.59
CA GLU A 361 2.36 -10.45 9.98
C GLU A 361 3.28 -10.76 11.18
N TYR A 362 4.43 -10.08 11.23
CA TYR A 362 5.38 -10.17 12.35
C TYR A 362 4.99 -9.15 13.44
N PRO A 363 4.90 -9.55 14.73
CA PRO A 363 4.51 -8.64 15.81
C PRO A 363 5.64 -7.69 16.24
N PHE A 364 5.62 -6.45 15.75
CA PHE A 364 6.54 -5.36 16.16
C PHE A 364 6.19 -4.79 17.54
N ILE A 365 6.52 -5.56 18.57
CA ILE A 365 6.18 -5.27 19.96
C ILE A 365 7.00 -4.12 20.59
N GLU A 366 8.21 -3.81 20.09
CA GLU A 366 8.99 -2.65 20.54
C GLU A 366 8.32 -1.33 20.13
N ASP A 367 7.96 -1.21 18.85
CA ASP A 367 7.50 0.05 18.25
C ASP A 367 5.97 0.26 18.32
N ILE A 368 5.19 -0.84 18.35
CA ILE A 368 3.73 -0.82 18.15
C ILE A 368 2.99 -1.53 19.31
N GLY A 369 3.71 -2.16 20.24
CA GLY A 369 3.13 -2.89 21.37
C GLY A 369 2.49 -1.94 22.40
N THR A 370 1.15 -1.84 22.37
CA THR A 370 0.35 -1.15 23.39
C THR A 370 0.67 -1.71 24.77
N GLU A 371 1.07 -0.83 25.69
CA GLU A 371 1.21 -1.19 27.10
C GLU A 371 -0.16 -1.31 27.73
N ILE A 372 -0.42 -2.48 28.31
CA ILE A 372 -1.47 -2.75 29.27
C ILE A 372 -0.88 -2.37 30.63
N GLU A 373 -1.14 -1.15 31.08
CA GLU A 373 -1.01 -0.86 32.51
C GLU A 373 -2.02 -1.72 33.28
N THR A 374 -1.82 -1.84 34.59
CA THR A 374 -2.96 -2.06 35.50
C THR A 374 -3.86 -0.80 35.48
N ALA A 375 -4.79 -0.78 34.51
CA ALA A 375 -5.94 0.13 34.34
C ALA A 375 -5.86 1.36 33.38
N MET A 376 -4.82 1.56 32.54
CA MET A 376 -4.90 2.37 31.29
C MET A 376 -4.14 1.78 30.07
N ALA A 377 -4.37 2.32 28.85
CA ALA A 377 -3.69 1.96 27.58
C ALA A 377 -3.91 3.00 26.44
N THR A 378 -3.09 3.01 25.37
CA THR A 378 -3.23 3.82 24.10
C THR A 378 -2.55 3.12 22.87
N SER A 379 -2.40 3.77 21.69
CA SER A 379 -1.89 3.21 20.40
C SER A 379 -1.12 4.28 19.56
N ILE A 380 -0.60 4.15 18.31
CA ILE A 380 -0.95 3.33 17.11
C ILE A 380 0.19 3.36 16.03
N GLY A 381 0.20 2.47 15.01
CA GLY A 381 0.85 2.70 13.68
C GLY A 381 1.90 1.68 13.16
N MET A 382 1.87 1.30 11.86
CA MET A 382 2.72 0.27 11.21
C MET A 382 3.32 0.68 9.84
N HIS A 383 4.65 0.60 9.64
CA HIS A 383 5.31 0.34 8.32
C HIS A 383 6.82 0.01 8.43
N LEU A 384 7.19 -1.09 9.11
CA LEU A 384 8.56 -1.29 9.61
C LEU A 384 9.41 -2.40 8.93
N ILE A 385 8.83 -3.54 8.52
CA ILE A 385 9.56 -4.78 8.13
C ILE A 385 10.73 -4.56 7.16
N CYS A 386 10.46 -3.95 6.00
CA CYS A 386 11.45 -3.82 4.92
C CYS A 386 12.65 -2.96 5.34
N LEU A 387 12.40 -1.91 6.12
CA LEU A 387 13.44 -0.98 6.57
C LEU A 387 14.38 -1.64 7.58
N HIS A 388 13.85 -2.38 8.58
CA HIS A 388 14.71 -3.15 9.50
C HIS A 388 15.48 -4.26 8.78
N SER A 389 14.85 -4.95 7.83
CA SER A 389 15.52 -5.99 7.03
C SER A 389 16.69 -5.41 6.22
N CYS A 390 16.44 -4.31 5.49
CA CYS A 390 17.49 -3.58 4.75
C CYS A 390 18.62 -3.09 5.67
N PHE A 391 18.27 -2.49 6.81
CA PHE A 391 19.24 -2.02 7.80
C PHE A 391 20.09 -3.16 8.38
N GLN A 392 19.47 -4.27 8.80
CA GLN A 392 20.14 -5.45 9.34
C GLN A 392 21.08 -6.08 8.28
N THR A 393 20.67 -6.15 7.02
CA THR A 393 21.54 -6.59 5.91
C THR A 393 22.76 -5.67 5.76
N LYS A 394 22.56 -4.34 5.73
CA LYS A 394 23.65 -3.36 5.65
C LYS A 394 24.56 -3.36 6.90
N MET A 395 24.02 -3.76 8.05
CA MET A 395 24.78 -3.93 9.29
C MET A 395 25.67 -5.17 9.24
N VAL A 396 25.18 -6.30 8.73
CA VAL A 396 26.01 -7.50 8.51
C VAL A 396 27.10 -7.23 7.46
N GLU A 397 26.76 -6.57 6.33
CA GLU A 397 27.74 -6.18 5.30
C GLU A 397 28.88 -5.29 5.83
N LYS A 398 28.55 -4.29 6.68
CA LYS A 398 29.50 -3.25 7.11
C LYS A 398 30.19 -3.54 8.44
N CYS A 399 29.50 -4.17 9.38
CA CYS A 399 29.97 -4.41 10.75
C CYS A 399 30.31 -5.89 11.04
N GLY A 400 29.92 -6.81 10.14
CA GLY A 400 30.22 -8.25 10.26
C GLY A 400 29.39 -9.00 11.32
N CYS A 401 28.37 -8.37 11.90
CA CYS A 401 27.48 -8.96 12.91
C CYS A 401 26.09 -8.31 12.87
N ALA A 402 25.10 -8.99 13.45
CA ALA A 402 23.69 -8.59 13.45
C ALA A 402 23.25 -7.93 14.78
N GLN A 403 22.31 -6.97 14.72
CA GLN A 403 21.70 -6.33 15.89
C GLN A 403 20.89 -7.34 16.72
N TYR A 404 20.99 -7.26 18.05
CA TYR A 404 20.36 -8.21 18.98
C TYR A 404 18.83 -8.07 19.12
N SER A 405 18.25 -6.85 19.04
CA SER A 405 16.80 -6.68 19.10
C SER A 405 16.05 -7.08 17.82
N GLN A 406 16.78 -7.35 16.74
CA GLN A 406 16.23 -7.70 15.43
C GLN A 406 16.48 -9.18 15.12
N PRO A 407 15.62 -9.84 14.32
CA PRO A 407 15.83 -11.23 13.91
C PRO A 407 17.21 -11.46 13.27
N LEU A 408 17.81 -12.62 13.55
CA LEU A 408 19.14 -13.00 13.07
C LEU A 408 19.07 -13.46 11.59
N PRO A 409 19.80 -12.81 10.65
CA PRO A 409 19.89 -13.29 9.28
C PRO A 409 20.58 -14.67 9.19
N PRO A 410 20.25 -15.51 8.18
CA PRO A 410 20.93 -16.78 7.98
C PRO A 410 22.44 -16.59 7.79
N ALA A 411 23.23 -17.46 8.42
CA ALA A 411 24.70 -17.42 8.47
C ALA A 411 25.35 -16.17 9.15
N ALA A 412 24.57 -15.30 9.78
CA ALA A 412 25.10 -14.22 10.64
C ALA A 412 25.18 -14.65 12.12
N ASN A 413 25.93 -13.89 12.92
CA ASN A 413 25.97 -13.99 14.39
C ASN A 413 25.60 -12.64 15.03
N TYR A 414 25.05 -12.66 16.25
CA TYR A 414 24.73 -11.44 17.00
C TYR A 414 25.98 -10.68 17.43
N CYS A 415 25.94 -9.35 17.32
CA CYS A 415 27.00 -8.47 17.80
C CYS A 415 27.20 -8.59 19.32
N ASN A 416 28.45 -8.69 19.73
CA ASN A 416 28.86 -8.70 21.13
C ASN A 416 30.23 -8.02 21.29
N TYR A 417 30.49 -7.43 22.46
CA TYR A 417 31.71 -6.69 22.72
C TYR A 417 33.01 -7.53 22.83
N GLN A 418 32.92 -8.87 22.90
CA GLN A 418 34.10 -9.74 23.00
C GLN A 418 34.68 -10.03 21.62
N GLN A 419 33.80 -10.24 20.63
CA GLN A 419 34.13 -10.63 19.26
C GLN A 419 34.21 -9.43 18.31
N HIS A 420 33.40 -8.38 18.53
CA HIS A 420 33.32 -7.20 17.67
C HIS A 420 33.37 -5.89 18.51
N PRO A 421 34.50 -5.55 19.16
CA PRO A 421 34.57 -4.40 20.08
C PRO A 421 34.21 -3.03 19.44
N ASN A 422 34.31 -2.90 18.12
CA ASN A 422 33.92 -1.71 17.36
C ASN A 422 32.44 -1.68 16.92
N TRP A 423 31.64 -2.73 17.18
CA TRP A 423 30.29 -2.85 16.62
C TRP A 423 29.39 -1.66 16.99
N MET A 424 29.52 -1.16 18.23
CA MET A 424 28.71 -0.07 18.77
C MET A 424 28.90 1.23 17.99
N TYR A 425 30.15 1.56 17.61
CA TYR A 425 30.45 2.74 16.79
C TYR A 425 30.06 2.52 15.31
N CYS A 426 30.19 1.29 14.80
CA CYS A 426 29.73 0.91 13.47
C CYS A 426 28.21 1.06 13.31
N TYR A 427 27.44 0.57 14.29
CA TYR A 427 25.99 0.74 14.39
C TYR A 427 25.59 2.22 14.44
N TYR A 428 26.24 3.02 15.29
CA TYR A 428 26.00 4.47 15.35
C TYR A 428 26.19 5.14 13.97
N GLN A 429 27.30 4.86 13.29
CA GLN A 429 27.58 5.44 11.98
C GLN A 429 26.57 4.97 10.92
N LEU A 430 26.15 3.70 10.97
CA LEU A 430 25.14 3.14 10.07
C LEU A 430 23.77 3.77 10.31
N HIS A 431 23.36 3.96 11.56
CA HIS A 431 22.11 4.62 11.94
C HIS A 431 22.09 6.11 11.54
N GLN A 432 23.21 6.83 11.63
CA GLN A 432 23.27 8.20 11.12
C GLN A 432 23.14 8.26 9.59
N ALA A 433 23.78 7.32 8.87
CA ALA A 433 23.63 7.21 7.42
C ALA A 433 22.21 6.79 7.01
N PHE A 434 21.54 5.93 7.79
CA PHE A 434 20.15 5.54 7.58
C PHE A 434 19.17 6.72 7.72
N VAL A 435 19.28 7.50 8.80
CA VAL A 435 18.45 8.71 9.04
C VAL A 435 18.69 9.82 8.01
N ARG A 436 19.81 9.79 7.29
CA ARG A 436 20.13 10.69 6.17
C ARG A 436 19.81 10.11 4.79
N GLU A 437 19.17 8.94 4.75
CA GLU A 437 18.86 8.19 3.53
C GLU A 437 20.10 7.75 2.70
N GLU A 438 21.32 7.96 3.19
CA GLU A 438 22.61 7.56 2.56
C GLU A 438 22.69 6.04 2.28
N LEU A 439 21.88 5.22 2.98
CA LEU A 439 21.76 3.77 2.76
C LEU A 439 20.84 3.37 1.58
N GLY A 440 19.99 4.26 1.08
CA GLY A 440 19.03 3.96 0.01
C GLY A 440 17.87 3.01 0.38
N CYS A 441 17.74 2.58 1.64
CA CYS A 441 16.66 1.66 2.04
C CYS A 441 15.25 2.21 1.73
N GLN A 442 15.02 3.51 1.92
CA GLN A 442 13.73 4.18 1.69
C GLN A 442 13.32 4.24 0.19
N SER A 443 14.27 4.18 -0.75
CA SER A 443 13.96 4.16 -2.19
C SER A 443 13.87 2.75 -2.78
N VAL A 444 14.35 1.73 -2.05
CA VAL A 444 14.21 0.31 -2.39
C VAL A 444 12.91 -0.27 -1.80
N CYS A 445 12.60 0.06 -0.54
CA CYS A 445 11.39 -0.39 0.14
C CYS A 445 10.16 0.38 -0.37
N ARG A 446 9.24 -0.34 -1.01
CA ARG A 446 7.92 0.19 -1.41
C ARG A 446 6.87 -0.17 -0.37
N GLU A 447 5.84 0.66 -0.29
CA GLU A 447 4.65 0.44 0.55
C GLU A 447 3.85 -0.78 0.07
N ALA A 448 3.12 -1.42 1.00
CA ALA A 448 2.33 -2.61 0.71
C ALA A 448 0.93 -2.25 0.19
N CYS A 449 0.58 -2.65 -1.04
CA CYS A 449 -0.72 -2.37 -1.66
C CYS A 449 -1.92 -3.08 -0.98
N SER A 450 -1.69 -3.96 0.00
CA SER A 450 -2.74 -4.64 0.76
C SER A 450 -2.27 -4.89 2.19
N PHE A 451 -2.97 -4.29 3.14
CA PHE A 451 -2.77 -4.44 4.58
C PHE A 451 -4.14 -4.50 5.29
N LYS A 452 -4.16 -4.88 6.56
CA LYS A 452 -5.32 -4.69 7.46
C LYS A 452 -4.88 -3.80 8.61
N GLU A 453 -5.77 -2.96 9.11
CA GLU A 453 -5.52 -2.09 10.28
C GLU A 453 -6.68 -2.23 11.26
N TRP A 454 -6.37 -2.27 12.56
CA TRP A 454 -7.35 -2.31 13.64
C TRP A 454 -7.31 -1.03 14.45
N THR A 455 -8.36 -0.21 14.33
CA THR A 455 -8.52 1.00 15.14
C THR A 455 -8.92 0.62 16.57
N LEU A 456 -7.93 0.49 17.47
CA LEU A 456 -8.13 0.07 18.85
C LEU A 456 -8.78 1.19 19.69
N THR A 457 -9.98 0.94 20.21
CA THR A 457 -10.65 1.79 21.20
C THR A 457 -10.51 1.18 22.60
N THR A 458 -9.77 1.84 23.48
CA THR A 458 -9.53 1.38 24.86
C THR A 458 -10.50 2.00 25.86
N SER A 459 -10.89 1.22 26.87
CA SER A 459 -11.80 1.63 27.95
C SER A 459 -11.53 0.75 29.16
N LEU A 460 -11.25 1.35 30.32
CA LEU A 460 -10.65 0.62 31.44
C LEU A 460 -11.35 0.93 32.77
N ALA A 461 -11.28 -0.02 33.70
CA ALA A 461 -11.94 0.02 34.99
C ALA A 461 -11.13 -0.76 36.04
N GLN A 462 -11.32 -0.41 37.32
CA GLN A 462 -10.66 -1.10 38.43
C GLN A 462 -11.17 -2.55 38.57
N TRP A 463 -10.25 -3.51 38.49
CA TRP A 463 -10.50 -4.92 38.72
C TRP A 463 -9.29 -5.54 39.46
N PRO A 464 -9.49 -6.35 40.51
CA PRO A 464 -10.74 -6.59 41.23
C PRO A 464 -11.28 -5.34 41.95
N SER A 465 -12.59 -5.31 42.21
CA SER A 465 -13.20 -4.37 43.17
C SER A 465 -13.00 -4.85 44.61
N GLU A 466 -13.01 -3.94 45.58
CA GLU A 466 -12.73 -4.23 47.01
C GLU A 466 -13.62 -5.32 47.63
N VAL A 467 -14.84 -5.49 47.11
CA VAL A 467 -15.77 -6.55 47.54
C VAL A 467 -15.41 -7.89 46.90
N SER A 468 -15.03 -7.89 45.61
CA SER A 468 -14.63 -9.10 44.87
C SER A 468 -13.24 -9.63 45.27
N GLU A 469 -12.31 -8.73 45.62
CA GLU A 469 -10.93 -9.03 46.00
C GLU A 469 -10.83 -10.12 47.08
N LYS A 470 -11.80 -10.13 48.02
CA LYS A 470 -11.86 -11.04 49.17
C LYS A 470 -12.09 -12.50 48.79
N TRP A 471 -12.78 -12.78 47.68
CA TRP A 471 -13.08 -14.15 47.22
C TRP A 471 -12.35 -14.50 45.91
N LEU A 472 -12.13 -13.52 45.03
CA LEU A 472 -11.53 -13.75 43.72
C LEU A 472 -10.03 -14.08 43.83
N LEU A 473 -9.26 -13.35 44.66
CA LEU A 473 -7.83 -13.62 44.82
C LEU A 473 -7.55 -15.04 45.38
N PRO A 474 -8.28 -15.55 46.40
CA PRO A 474 -8.18 -16.95 46.81
C PRO A 474 -8.50 -17.96 45.70
N VAL A 475 -9.55 -17.72 44.90
CA VAL A 475 -9.94 -18.64 43.80
C VAL A 475 -8.86 -18.67 42.71
N LEU A 476 -8.36 -17.51 42.26
CA LEU A 476 -7.28 -17.46 41.27
C LEU A 476 -5.95 -18.03 41.82
N THR A 477 -5.70 -17.92 43.13
CA THR A 477 -4.53 -18.55 43.77
C THR A 477 -4.66 -20.08 43.82
N TRP A 478 -5.87 -20.61 43.97
CA TRP A 478 -6.13 -22.06 43.93
C TRP A 478 -6.01 -22.64 42.52
N ASP A 479 -6.51 -21.91 41.53
CA ASP A 479 -6.43 -22.25 40.09
C ASP A 479 -4.96 -22.36 39.62
N GLN A 480 -4.13 -21.37 39.99
CA GLN A 480 -2.66 -21.39 39.79
C GLN A 480 -1.89 -22.29 40.77
N GLY A 481 -2.58 -23.15 41.54
CA GLY A 481 -2.09 -23.80 42.76
C GLY A 481 -0.93 -24.81 42.61
N GLN A 482 -0.48 -25.11 41.38
CA GLN A 482 0.75 -25.88 41.16
C GLN A 482 2.00 -25.01 41.00
N GLN A 483 1.88 -23.79 40.46
CA GLN A 483 3.02 -22.92 40.15
C GLN A 483 3.21 -21.83 41.22
N ILE A 484 2.14 -21.16 41.64
CA ILE A 484 2.24 -19.98 42.53
C ILE A 484 2.08 -20.39 44.00
N LYS A 485 3.21 -20.43 44.71
CA LYS A 485 3.27 -20.78 46.16
C LYS A 485 2.97 -19.60 47.10
N LYS A 486 2.61 -18.43 46.57
CA LYS A 486 2.25 -17.22 47.31
C LYS A 486 0.76 -16.89 47.10
N LYS A 487 0.15 -16.18 48.03
CA LYS A 487 -1.15 -15.55 47.78
C LYS A 487 -0.97 -14.43 46.76
N LEU A 488 -1.77 -14.44 45.70
CA LEU A 488 -1.80 -13.36 44.69
C LEU A 488 -2.17 -12.01 45.32
N ASN A 489 -1.50 -10.94 44.90
CA ASN A 489 -1.93 -9.56 45.13
C ASN A 489 -2.75 -9.04 43.95
N LYS A 490 -3.48 -7.94 44.13
CA LYS A 490 -4.28 -7.31 43.05
C LYS A 490 -3.46 -6.53 42.02
N THR A 491 -2.23 -6.17 42.35
CA THR A 491 -1.24 -5.57 41.43
C THR A 491 -0.73 -6.58 40.41
N ASP A 492 -0.67 -7.85 40.79
CA ASP A 492 -0.02 -8.90 40.02
C ASP A 492 -0.92 -9.47 38.91
N LEU A 493 -2.13 -8.92 38.72
CA LEU A 493 -3.18 -9.49 37.89
C LEU A 493 -3.77 -8.45 36.95
N ALA A 494 -3.66 -8.69 35.64
CA ALA A 494 -4.25 -7.83 34.61
C ALA A 494 -5.33 -8.59 33.83
N LYS A 495 -6.56 -8.08 33.81
CA LYS A 495 -7.64 -8.62 32.98
C LYS A 495 -7.71 -7.89 31.64
N LEU A 496 -7.54 -8.63 30.55
CA LEU A 496 -7.59 -8.18 29.17
C LEU A 496 -8.88 -8.67 28.50
N LEU A 497 -9.54 -7.79 27.74
CA LEU A 497 -10.67 -8.13 26.87
C LEU A 497 -10.45 -7.53 25.49
N ILE A 498 -10.45 -8.36 24.45
CA ILE A 498 -10.27 -7.95 23.05
C ILE A 498 -11.44 -8.51 22.24
N PHE A 499 -12.27 -7.62 21.70
CA PHE A 499 -13.49 -7.96 21.00
C PHE A 499 -13.77 -6.96 19.87
N TYR A 500 -14.46 -7.40 18.82
CA TYR A 500 -15.06 -6.47 17.88
C TYR A 500 -16.28 -5.82 18.51
N LYS A 501 -16.32 -4.48 18.54
CA LYS A 501 -17.50 -3.73 18.99
C LYS A 501 -18.69 -3.97 18.04
N ASP A 502 -18.46 -3.72 16.75
CA ASP A 502 -19.41 -3.87 15.66
C ASP A 502 -18.74 -4.73 14.55
N LEU A 503 -19.44 -5.66 13.91
CA LEU A 503 -18.88 -6.55 12.86
C LEU A 503 -18.79 -5.86 11.48
N ASN A 504 -18.34 -4.61 11.47
CA ASN A 504 -18.41 -3.71 10.32
C ASN A 504 -17.08 -3.70 9.56
N GLN A 505 -16.86 -4.65 8.65
CA GLN A 505 -15.63 -4.64 7.84
C GLN A 505 -15.68 -3.53 6.79
N ARG A 506 -15.02 -2.41 7.06
CA ARG A 506 -14.79 -1.34 6.08
C ARG A 506 -13.66 -1.71 5.15
N SER A 507 -14.00 -2.20 3.96
CA SER A 507 -13.05 -2.35 2.85
C SER A 507 -12.90 -1.02 2.11
N ILE A 508 -11.65 -0.65 1.81
CA ILE A 508 -11.29 0.42 0.89
C ILE A 508 -10.63 -0.27 -0.30
N MET A 509 -11.19 -0.09 -1.49
CA MET A 509 -10.72 -0.73 -2.72
C MET A 509 -10.51 0.33 -3.80
N GLU A 510 -9.26 0.42 -4.26
CA GLU A 510 -8.89 1.26 -5.40
C GLU A 510 -9.14 0.52 -6.72
N SER A 511 -9.70 1.23 -7.69
CA SER A 511 -10.02 0.73 -9.02
C SER A 511 -9.70 1.77 -10.10
N PRO A 512 -9.38 1.39 -11.34
CA PRO A 512 -9.20 2.39 -12.41
C PRO A 512 -10.52 3.14 -12.66
N ALA A 513 -10.46 4.48 -12.71
CA ALA A 513 -11.67 5.30 -12.81
C ALA A 513 -12.39 5.17 -14.17
N ASN A 514 -11.66 4.71 -15.21
CA ASN A 514 -12.20 4.37 -16.52
C ASN A 514 -11.84 2.93 -16.88
N SER A 515 -12.83 2.14 -17.33
CA SER A 515 -12.55 0.83 -17.93
C SER A 515 -11.97 0.96 -19.34
N ILE A 516 -11.33 -0.10 -19.84
CA ILE A 516 -10.85 -0.16 -21.23
C ILE A 516 -12.02 0.00 -22.22
N GLU A 517 -13.19 -0.53 -21.90
CA GLU A 517 -14.43 -0.38 -22.66
C GLU A 517 -14.87 1.07 -22.75
N MET A 518 -14.87 1.79 -21.61
CA MET A 518 -15.23 3.21 -21.55
C MET A 518 -14.20 4.09 -22.26
N LEU A 519 -12.90 3.74 -22.19
CA LEU A 519 -11.86 4.40 -22.96
C LEU A 519 -12.09 4.24 -24.48
N LEU A 520 -12.31 3.01 -24.96
CA LEU A 520 -12.55 2.71 -26.37
C LEU A 520 -13.84 3.38 -26.87
N SER A 521 -14.91 3.39 -26.06
CA SER A 521 -16.16 4.08 -26.35
C SER A 521 -15.95 5.59 -26.51
N ASN A 522 -15.24 6.22 -25.56
CA ASN A 522 -14.95 7.66 -25.60
C ASN A 522 -14.02 8.03 -26.78
N PHE A 523 -13.02 7.21 -27.09
CA PHE A 523 -12.19 7.38 -28.29
C PHE A 523 -13.01 7.28 -29.58
N GLY A 524 -13.89 6.28 -29.70
CA GLY A 524 -14.80 6.13 -30.84
C GLY A 524 -15.74 7.35 -31.00
N GLY A 525 -16.30 7.84 -29.89
CA GLY A 525 -17.14 9.04 -29.86
C GLY A 525 -16.41 10.31 -30.31
N GLN A 526 -15.21 10.56 -29.79
CA GLN A 526 -14.42 11.75 -30.16
C GLN A 526 -13.93 11.69 -31.62
N LEU A 527 -13.46 10.54 -32.10
CA LEU A 527 -13.09 10.36 -33.50
C LEU A 527 -14.32 10.55 -34.42
N GLY A 528 -15.50 10.06 -34.01
CA GLY A 528 -16.76 10.31 -34.69
C GLY A 528 -17.15 11.80 -34.75
N LEU A 529 -16.99 12.53 -33.64
CA LEU A 529 -17.35 13.95 -33.55
C LEU A 529 -16.51 14.84 -34.49
N TRP A 530 -15.20 14.58 -34.57
CA TRP A 530 -14.28 15.45 -35.28
C TRP A 530 -13.95 15.01 -36.72
N MET A 531 -13.98 13.71 -37.03
CA MET A 531 -13.64 13.19 -38.37
C MET A 531 -14.86 12.82 -39.23
N SER A 532 -16.06 12.70 -38.64
CA SER A 532 -17.28 12.25 -39.33
C SER A 532 -18.32 13.38 -39.51
N CYS A 533 -19.55 12.99 -39.82
CA CYS A 533 -20.63 13.81 -40.39
C CYS A 533 -21.23 14.91 -39.46
N SER A 534 -20.58 15.28 -38.36
CA SER A 534 -21.10 16.24 -37.38
C SER A 534 -20.46 17.63 -37.53
N VAL A 535 -19.33 17.90 -36.85
CA VAL A 535 -18.75 19.26 -36.82
C VAL A 535 -18.35 19.77 -38.21
N VAL A 536 -17.65 18.93 -38.99
CA VAL A 536 -17.16 19.30 -40.32
C VAL A 536 -18.30 19.54 -41.32
N CYS A 537 -19.39 18.78 -41.21
CA CYS A 537 -20.56 18.93 -42.08
C CYS A 537 -21.42 20.14 -41.71
N VAL A 538 -21.50 20.53 -40.43
CA VAL A 538 -22.13 21.80 -40.04
C VAL A 538 -21.37 22.98 -40.64
N ILE A 539 -20.04 22.94 -40.65
CA ILE A 539 -19.21 23.96 -41.34
C ILE A 539 -19.43 23.93 -42.85
N GLU A 540 -19.58 22.75 -43.47
CA GLU A 540 -19.90 22.60 -44.90
C GLU A 540 -21.29 23.17 -45.26
N ILE A 541 -22.29 22.92 -44.42
CA ILE A 541 -23.64 23.50 -44.54
C ILE A 541 -23.57 25.03 -44.41
N ILE A 542 -22.81 25.56 -43.45
CA ILE A 542 -22.64 27.01 -43.27
C ILE A 542 -21.90 27.63 -44.48
N GLU A 543 -20.88 26.98 -45.04
CA GLU A 543 -20.21 27.45 -46.27
C GLU A 543 -21.23 27.55 -47.43
N VAL A 544 -21.99 26.48 -47.68
CA VAL A 544 -22.94 26.43 -48.80
C VAL A 544 -24.09 27.43 -48.61
N PHE A 545 -24.73 27.46 -47.43
CA PHE A 545 -25.89 28.31 -47.20
C PHE A 545 -25.56 29.79 -47.08
N PHE A 546 -24.43 30.18 -46.48
CA PHE A 546 -24.09 31.60 -46.33
C PHE A 546 -23.18 32.10 -47.44
N ILE A 547 -22.02 31.47 -47.68
CA ILE A 547 -21.01 32.00 -48.61
C ILE A 547 -21.47 31.83 -50.05
N ASP A 548 -21.96 30.65 -50.43
CA ASP A 548 -22.38 30.42 -51.83
C ASP A 548 -23.73 31.09 -52.16
N SER A 549 -24.73 31.09 -51.24
CA SER A 549 -25.95 31.89 -51.45
C SER A 549 -25.70 33.38 -51.53
N PHE A 550 -24.88 33.96 -50.64
CA PHE A 550 -24.49 35.38 -50.73
C PHE A 550 -23.76 35.66 -52.05
N SER A 551 -22.88 34.75 -52.49
CA SER A 551 -22.20 34.86 -53.78
C SER A 551 -23.14 34.73 -54.99
N ILE A 552 -24.29 34.05 -54.86
CA ILE A 552 -25.33 33.99 -55.89
C ILE A 552 -26.18 35.27 -55.88
N ILE A 553 -26.57 35.75 -54.70
CA ILE A 553 -27.34 37.00 -54.54
C ILE A 553 -26.51 38.20 -55.04
N ALA A 554 -25.25 38.31 -54.64
CA ALA A 554 -24.33 39.35 -55.09
C ALA A 554 -24.12 39.29 -56.62
N ARG A 555 -24.02 38.10 -57.23
CA ARG A 555 -23.95 37.98 -58.70
C ARG A 555 -25.27 38.38 -59.37
N ARG A 556 -26.44 38.02 -58.83
CA ARG A 556 -27.75 38.46 -59.35
C ARG A 556 -27.92 39.98 -59.24
N GLN A 557 -27.49 40.59 -58.13
CA GLN A 557 -27.45 42.06 -57.96
C GLN A 557 -26.50 42.72 -58.97
N TRP A 558 -25.30 42.16 -59.15
CA TRP A 558 -24.30 42.66 -60.10
C TRP A 558 -24.75 42.58 -61.56
N HIS A 559 -25.40 41.47 -61.97
CA HIS A 559 -25.99 41.36 -63.30
C HIS A 559 -27.11 42.39 -63.51
N LYS A 560 -28.04 42.55 -62.56
CA LYS A 560 -29.07 43.61 -62.64
C LYS A 560 -28.46 45.01 -62.72
N ALA A 561 -27.42 45.30 -61.94
CA ALA A 561 -26.70 46.57 -62.00
C ALA A 561 -25.99 46.79 -63.34
N LYS A 562 -25.39 45.74 -63.92
CA LYS A 562 -24.74 45.76 -65.24
C LYS A 562 -25.75 45.98 -66.37
N GLU A 563 -26.91 45.32 -66.34
CA GLU A 563 -28.00 45.54 -67.30
C GLU A 563 -28.62 46.95 -67.17
N TRP A 564 -28.67 47.52 -65.96
CA TRP A 564 -29.15 48.87 -65.71
C TRP A 564 -28.16 49.93 -66.22
N TRP A 565 -26.86 49.69 -66.04
CA TRP A 565 -25.79 50.51 -66.64
C TRP A 565 -25.80 50.41 -68.18
N ALA A 566 -25.92 49.21 -68.75
CA ALA A 566 -26.00 49.03 -70.20
C ALA A 566 -27.19 49.79 -70.82
N ARG A 567 -28.36 49.73 -70.15
CA ARG A 567 -29.56 50.49 -70.56
C ARG A 567 -29.42 52.02 -70.45
N ARG A 568 -28.38 52.54 -69.76
CA ARG A 568 -28.06 53.99 -69.69
C ARG A 568 -27.08 54.46 -70.77
N HIS A 569 -26.53 53.57 -71.59
CA HIS A 569 -25.53 53.91 -72.61
C HIS A 569 -25.92 53.47 -74.04
N ALA A 570 -27.18 53.09 -74.25
CA ALA A 570 -27.75 52.85 -75.58
C ALA A 570 -28.41 54.14 -76.13
N PRO A 571 -27.98 54.68 -77.29
CA PRO A 571 -28.69 55.76 -77.97
C PRO A 571 -29.97 55.24 -78.67
N PRO A 572 -30.99 56.08 -78.89
CA PRO A 572 -32.28 55.64 -79.44
C PRO A 572 -32.25 55.42 -80.95
N GLY A 573 -32.84 54.31 -81.41
CA GLY A 573 -33.08 53.98 -82.82
C GLY A 573 -34.24 52.99 -82.99
N PRO A 574 -34.92 52.93 -84.16
CA PRO A 574 -36.27 52.34 -84.27
C PRO A 574 -36.33 50.81 -84.43
N GLN A 575 -37.55 50.26 -84.29
CA GLN A 575 -37.86 48.83 -84.42
C GLN A 575 -37.93 48.38 -85.89
N GLY A 576 -37.44 47.17 -86.20
CA GLY A 576 -37.43 46.67 -87.60
C GLY A 576 -36.87 45.26 -87.85
N GLN A 577 -37.54 44.23 -87.31
CA GLN A 577 -37.76 42.91 -87.95
C GLN A 577 -36.63 41.85 -88.14
N ASP A 578 -36.93 40.65 -87.60
CA ASP A 578 -36.57 39.26 -87.96
C ASP A 578 -35.23 38.90 -88.66
N ASN A 579 -34.28 38.25 -87.94
CA ASN A 579 -34.16 36.77 -87.94
C ASN A 579 -32.93 36.19 -87.16
N LEU A 580 -33.05 34.88 -86.86
CA LEU A 580 -32.05 33.88 -86.42
C LEU A 580 -30.67 34.36 -85.89
N GLY A 581 -30.45 34.11 -84.60
CA GLY A 581 -29.14 33.83 -84.03
C GLY A 581 -29.15 32.45 -83.36
N LEU A 582 -28.35 31.52 -83.87
CA LEU A 582 -28.06 30.24 -83.21
C LEU A 582 -26.88 30.46 -82.27
N ASP A 583 -27.05 30.19 -80.98
CA ASP A 583 -25.94 30.10 -80.04
C ASP A 583 -26.16 28.90 -79.10
N ILE A 584 -25.08 28.20 -78.76
CA ILE A 584 -25.11 26.93 -78.02
C ILE A 584 -24.32 27.13 -76.73
N ASP A 585 -25.04 27.31 -75.62
CA ASP A 585 -24.45 27.32 -74.28
C ASP A 585 -24.59 25.92 -73.65
N ASP A 586 -23.45 25.26 -73.41
CA ASP A 586 -23.36 23.93 -72.81
C ASP A 586 -23.58 24.00 -71.29
N ASP A 587 -24.80 23.69 -70.82
CA ASP A 587 -25.09 23.48 -69.39
C ASP A 587 -25.73 22.11 -69.15
N LEU A 588 -25.16 21.33 -68.21
CA LEU A 588 -25.54 19.92 -67.97
C LEU A 588 -26.96 19.79 -67.37
N PRO A 589 -27.68 18.68 -67.62
CA PRO A 589 -29.13 18.66 -67.56
C PRO A 589 -29.69 18.76 -66.14
N THR A 590 -30.75 19.57 -66.02
CA THR A 590 -31.65 19.53 -64.86
C THR A 590 -32.70 18.42 -65.01
N PHE A 591 -33.30 18.04 -63.88
CA PHE A 591 -34.18 16.87 -63.68
C PHE A 591 -35.35 16.73 -64.68
N THR A 592 -35.79 17.82 -65.30
CA THR A 592 -36.90 17.87 -66.26
C THR A 592 -36.60 17.19 -67.60
N SER A 593 -35.34 17.05 -68.00
CA SER A 593 -34.97 16.51 -69.32
C SER A 593 -35.18 14.99 -69.47
N ALA A 594 -35.33 14.25 -68.37
CA ALA A 594 -35.48 12.79 -68.38
C ALA A 594 -36.89 12.28 -68.75
N LEU A 595 -37.89 13.17 -68.85
CA LEU A 595 -39.31 12.82 -69.00
C LEU A 595 -39.81 12.80 -70.46
N ARG A 596 -38.92 12.84 -71.46
CA ARG A 596 -39.29 12.86 -72.90
C ARG A 596 -38.40 11.96 -73.76
N LEU A 597 -38.58 10.64 -73.64
CA LEU A 597 -38.17 9.67 -74.65
C LEU A 597 -39.36 8.75 -74.97
N PRO A 598 -39.65 8.44 -76.25
CA PRO A 598 -40.65 7.45 -76.63
C PRO A 598 -40.14 6.02 -76.33
N PRO A 599 -41.03 5.05 -76.03
CA PRO A 599 -40.64 3.68 -75.71
C PRO A 599 -40.16 2.91 -76.96
N ALA A 600 -39.18 2.04 -76.78
CA ALA A 600 -38.80 1.04 -77.78
C ALA A 600 -39.75 -0.18 -77.73
N PRO A 601 -40.02 -0.86 -78.86
CA PRO A 601 -40.82 -2.08 -78.89
C PRO A 601 -40.13 -3.23 -78.12
N GLY A 602 -40.93 -4.03 -77.41
CA GLY A 602 -40.43 -4.95 -76.39
C GLY A 602 -39.99 -6.33 -76.87
N THR A 603 -39.22 -6.99 -76.01
CA THR A 603 -39.00 -8.45 -75.96
C THR A 603 -39.08 -8.90 -74.50
N GLU A 604 -39.61 -10.09 -74.25
CA GLU A 604 -40.01 -10.55 -72.92
C GLU A 604 -38.84 -11.08 -72.09
N VAL A 605 -38.87 -10.83 -70.76
CA VAL A 605 -38.04 -11.52 -69.76
C VAL A 605 -38.91 -11.79 -68.51
N PRO A 606 -38.89 -13.00 -67.91
CA PRO A 606 -39.84 -13.35 -66.84
C PRO A 606 -39.66 -12.57 -65.54
N GLY A 607 -40.76 -12.15 -64.92
CA GLY A 607 -40.76 -11.41 -63.65
C GLY A 607 -40.71 -12.31 -62.41
N THR A 608 -39.72 -12.10 -61.55
CA THR A 608 -39.69 -12.64 -60.18
C THR A 608 -40.39 -11.68 -59.20
N PRO A 609 -41.30 -12.14 -58.32
CA PRO A 609 -42.02 -11.27 -57.39
C PRO A 609 -41.11 -10.70 -56.27
N PRO A 610 -41.42 -9.51 -55.73
CA PRO A 610 -40.58 -8.84 -54.72
C PRO A 610 -40.72 -9.47 -53.31
N PRO A 611 -39.66 -9.42 -52.48
CA PRO A 611 -39.70 -9.91 -51.10
C PRO A 611 -40.56 -9.01 -50.19
N ARG A 612 -41.38 -9.63 -49.33
CA ARG A 612 -42.15 -8.92 -48.29
C ARG A 612 -41.31 -8.67 -47.04
N TYR A 613 -41.08 -7.39 -46.72
CA TYR A 613 -40.47 -6.98 -45.45
C TYR A 613 -41.52 -6.96 -44.32
N ASN A 614 -41.60 -8.04 -43.55
CA ASN A 614 -42.48 -8.16 -42.36
C ASN A 614 -41.66 -8.44 -41.07
N THR A 615 -40.65 -7.61 -40.81
CA THR A 615 -39.73 -7.75 -39.66
C THR A 615 -39.72 -6.52 -38.75
N LEU A 616 -40.90 -6.03 -38.38
CA LEU A 616 -41.13 -5.15 -37.23
C LEU A 616 -42.41 -5.59 -36.51
N ARG A 617 -42.31 -6.70 -35.76
CA ARG A 617 -43.35 -7.18 -34.85
C ARG A 617 -42.67 -7.53 -33.53
N LEU A 618 -42.83 -6.69 -32.51
CA LEU A 618 -42.37 -7.02 -31.16
C LEU A 618 -43.26 -8.13 -30.61
N GLU A 619 -42.67 -9.30 -30.33
CA GLU A 619 -43.30 -10.29 -29.46
C GLU A 619 -43.03 -9.89 -28.01
N ARG A 620 -44.10 -9.68 -27.24
CA ARG A 620 -44.03 -9.77 -25.78
C ARG A 620 -44.07 -11.25 -25.41
N ALA A 621 -42.94 -11.79 -24.98
CA ALA A 621 -42.92 -13.05 -24.24
C ALA A 621 -43.32 -12.81 -22.77
N PHE A 622 -43.73 -13.89 -22.10
CA PHE A 622 -44.13 -14.01 -20.68
C PHE A 622 -45.59 -13.69 -20.31
N SER A 623 -46.39 -14.75 -20.46
CA SER A 623 -47.49 -15.25 -19.62
C SER A 623 -47.18 -16.74 -19.39
N ASP A 624 -47.50 -17.45 -18.31
CA ASP A 624 -47.98 -17.11 -16.96
C ASP A 624 -47.67 -18.31 -16.04
N GLN A 625 -47.52 -18.12 -14.72
CA GLN A 625 -47.89 -19.14 -13.72
C GLN A 625 -48.41 -18.47 -12.43
N LEU A 626 -49.48 -19.04 -11.87
CA LEU A 626 -50.22 -18.53 -10.72
C LEU A 626 -49.63 -19.02 -9.39
N THR A 627 -49.84 -18.25 -8.32
CA THR A 627 -50.59 -18.77 -7.15
C THR A 627 -51.21 -17.62 -6.33
N ASP A 628 -52.35 -17.89 -5.70
CA ASP A 628 -53.02 -17.01 -4.72
C ASP A 628 -52.13 -16.78 -3.47
N THR A 629 -52.29 -15.75 -2.62
CA THR A 629 -53.41 -15.62 -1.65
C THR A 629 -53.26 -14.33 -0.81
N GLN A 630 -54.38 -13.69 -0.46
CA GLN A 630 -54.65 -12.72 0.64
C GLN A 630 -53.54 -11.78 1.18
N MET A 631 -53.84 -10.47 1.17
CA MET A 631 -53.40 -9.55 2.22
C MET A 631 -54.29 -9.67 3.48
N PRO A 632 -53.80 -9.25 4.64
CA PRO A 632 -54.52 -8.35 5.53
C PRO A 632 -53.91 -6.93 5.49
N ALA A 633 -54.69 -5.93 5.88
CA ALA A 633 -54.18 -4.59 6.18
C ALA A 633 -53.98 -4.42 7.69
N GLU A 634 -53.07 -3.53 8.12
CA GLU A 634 -53.32 -2.41 9.05
C GLU A 634 -52.03 -1.66 9.42
N SER A 635 -52.20 -0.51 10.10
CA SER A 635 -51.20 0.35 10.78
C SER A 635 -49.97 0.83 9.99
#